data_AF-A0A7Y3XM76-F1
#
_entry.id   AF-A0A7Y3XM76-F1
#
_cell.length_a   1.000
_cell.length_b   1.000
_cell.length_c   1.000
_cell.angle_alpha   90.00
_cell.angle_beta   90.00
_cell.angle_gamma   90.00
#
_symmetry.space_group_name_H-M   'P 1'
#
loop_
_entity.id
_entity.type
_entity.pdbx_description
1 polymer ?
#
loop_
_entity_poly.entity_id
_entity_poly.type
_entity_poly.pdbx_seq_one_letter_code
_entity_poly.pdbx_strand_id
1 'polypeptide(L)'
;MEASIVDLRRKMSEVIKALDRNESVTILYRGKKKGVLVPIKKRSNKEKPIKEHPAYGIWKNRDDMKNVGEYVRKLRKGRIDDL
;
A
#
# COMPACT_ATOMS: atom_id res chain seq x y z
N MET A 1 -3.52 4.96 -10.72
CA MET A 1 -3.17 5.88 -11.83
C MET A 1 -4.19 5.73 -12.96
N GLU A 2 -4.45 6.78 -13.76
CA GLU A 2 -5.23 6.69 -15.01
C GLU A 2 -4.36 7.06 -16.21
N ALA A 3 -4.52 6.37 -17.33
CA ALA A 3 -3.75 6.60 -18.56
C ALA A 3 -4.66 6.48 -19.78
N SER A 4 -4.53 7.40 -20.74
CA SER A 4 -5.21 7.30 -22.03
C SER A 4 -4.43 6.40 -23.00
N ILE A 5 -5.04 6.00 -24.13
CA ILE A 5 -4.31 5.30 -25.21
C ILE A 5 -3.14 6.12 -25.74
N VAL A 6 -3.25 7.45 -25.75
CA VAL A 6 -2.14 8.30 -26.19
C VAL A 6 -0.97 8.17 -25.22
N ASP A 7 -1.25 8.10 -23.91
CA ASP A 7 -0.23 7.88 -22.88
C ASP A 7 0.36 6.47 -22.99
N LEU A 8 -0.45 5.46 -23.29
CA LEU A 8 0.04 4.11 -23.60
C LEU A 8 0.90 4.06 -24.88
N ARG A 9 0.90 5.08 -25.74
CA ARG A 9 1.81 5.14 -26.89
C ARG A 9 3.07 5.93 -26.58
N ARG A 10 2.93 7.04 -25.85
CA ARG A 10 4.00 8.03 -25.65
C ARG A 10 4.77 7.87 -24.35
N LYS A 11 4.16 7.29 -23.31
CA LYS A 11 4.64 7.26 -21.93
C LYS A 11 4.61 5.86 -21.32
N MET A 12 4.84 4.82 -22.13
CA MET A 12 4.83 3.44 -21.63
C MET A 12 5.85 3.17 -20.53
N SER A 13 6.98 3.86 -20.55
CA SER A 13 7.98 3.75 -19.48
C SER A 13 7.42 4.15 -18.11
N GLU A 14 6.56 5.17 -18.05
CA GLU A 14 5.88 5.58 -16.80
C GLU A 14 4.85 4.56 -16.35
N VAL A 15 4.11 3.99 -17.31
CA VAL A 15 3.10 2.93 -17.05
C VAL A 15 3.77 1.69 -16.49
N ILE A 16 4.90 1.25 -17.08
CA ILE A 16 5.69 0.12 -16.57
C ILE A 16 6.21 0.42 -15.16
N LYS A 17 6.77 1.61 -14.92
CA LYS A 17 7.22 2.02 -13.58
C LYS A 17 6.09 2.01 -12.54
N ALA A 18 4.87 2.37 -12.91
CA ALA A 18 3.72 2.31 -12.01
C ALA A 18 3.37 0.85 -11.67
N LEU A 19 3.39 -0.05 -12.66
CA LEU A 19 3.20 -1.48 -12.44
C LEU A 19 4.31 -2.08 -11.57
N ASP A 20 5.57 -1.66 -11.74
CA ASP A 20 6.69 -2.10 -10.90
C ASP A 20 6.53 -1.70 -9.44
N ARG A 21 5.89 -0.55 -9.17
CA ARG A 21 5.52 -0.09 -7.81
C ARG A 21 4.26 -0.75 -7.26
N ASN A 22 3.77 -1.80 -7.91
CA ASN A 22 2.57 -2.52 -7.55
C ASN A 22 1.29 -1.65 -7.59
N GLU A 23 1.29 -0.59 -8.40
CA GLU A 23 0.11 0.27 -8.63
C GLU A 23 -0.73 -0.25 -9.80
N SER A 24 -2.05 -0.15 -9.69
CA SER A 24 -2.97 -0.41 -10.80
C SER A 24 -3.14 0.81 -11.71
N VAL A 25 -3.15 0.58 -13.02
CA VAL A 25 -3.31 1.63 -14.05
C VAL A 25 -4.61 1.43 -14.80
N THR A 26 -5.56 2.37 -14.67
CA THR A 26 -6.82 2.36 -15.41
C THR A 26 -6.62 2.93 -16.81
N ILE A 27 -7.02 2.19 -17.83
CA ILE A 27 -6.94 2.60 -19.23
C ILE A 27 -8.23 3.32 -19.63
N LEU A 28 -8.08 4.52 -20.21
CA LEU A 28 -9.17 5.34 -20.74
C LEU A 28 -9.14 5.39 -22.28
N TYR A 29 -10.29 5.18 -22.92
CA TYR A 29 -10.52 5.46 -24.35
C TYR A 29 -11.53 6.58 -24.51
N ARG A 30 -11.08 7.72 -25.07
CA ARG A 30 -11.90 8.93 -25.23
C ARG A 30 -12.65 9.31 -23.94
N GLY A 31 -11.91 9.33 -22.82
CA GLY A 31 -12.44 9.65 -21.49
C GLY A 31 -13.25 8.54 -20.81
N LYS A 32 -13.46 7.39 -21.45
CA LYS A 32 -14.22 6.27 -20.87
C LYS A 32 -13.28 5.16 -20.40
N LYS A 33 -13.51 4.63 -19.20
CA LYS A 33 -12.80 3.46 -18.68
C LYS A 33 -12.99 2.26 -19.61
N LYS A 34 -11.89 1.62 -20.01
CA LYS A 34 -11.89 0.44 -20.88
C LYS A 34 -11.27 -0.80 -20.25
N GLY A 35 -10.36 -0.62 -19.31
CA GLY A 35 -9.72 -1.73 -18.62
C GLY A 35 -8.78 -1.26 -17.53
N VAL A 36 -8.18 -2.21 -16.83
CA VAL A 36 -7.18 -1.95 -15.79
C VAL A 36 -6.00 -2.87 -16.05
N LEU A 37 -4.81 -2.28 -16.16
CA LEU A 37 -3.55 -3.02 -16.06
C LEU A 37 -3.25 -3.21 -14.58
N VAL A 38 -3.15 -4.47 -14.19
CA VAL A 38 -2.72 -4.84 -12.85
C VAL A 38 -1.31 -5.42 -12.93
N PRO A 39 -0.44 -5.09 -11.96
CA PRO A 39 0.86 -5.72 -11.89
C PRO A 39 0.67 -7.23 -11.78
N ILE A 40 1.51 -8.00 -12.47
CA ILE A 40 1.57 -9.44 -12.24
C ILE A 40 2.08 -9.59 -10.82
N LYS A 41 1.19 -9.91 -9.89
CA LYS A 41 1.60 -10.39 -8.57
C LYS A 41 2.43 -11.64 -8.86
N LYS A 42 3.76 -11.52 -8.74
CA LYS A 42 4.57 -12.69 -8.46
C LYS A 42 3.92 -13.26 -7.21
N ARG A 43 3.15 -14.34 -7.36
CA ARG A 43 2.87 -15.22 -6.23
C ARG A 43 4.26 -15.55 -5.76
N SER A 44 4.74 -14.87 -4.72
CA SER A 44 5.88 -15.42 -4.03
C SER A 44 5.36 -16.80 -3.63
N ASN A 45 5.98 -17.87 -4.14
CA ASN A 45 5.60 -19.25 -3.83
C ASN A 45 5.81 -19.59 -2.34
N LYS A 46 5.77 -18.56 -1.48
CA LYS A 46 6.09 -18.49 -0.07
C LYS A 46 5.38 -17.29 0.57
N GLU A 47 4.16 -16.94 0.16
CA GLU A 47 3.29 -16.21 1.10
C GLU A 47 2.99 -17.18 2.23
N LYS A 48 3.89 -17.18 3.23
CA LYS A 48 3.71 -17.95 4.44
C LYS A 48 2.35 -17.56 5.02
N PRO A 49 1.59 -18.52 5.57
CA PRO A 49 0.38 -18.23 6.31
C PRO A 49 0.59 -17.02 7.22
N ILE A 50 -0.39 -16.12 7.30
CA ILE A 50 -0.32 -14.91 8.16
C ILE A 50 0.11 -15.25 9.60
N LYS A 51 -0.24 -16.46 10.07
CA LYS A 51 0.10 -17.00 11.39
C LYS A 51 1.60 -17.28 11.59
N GLU A 52 2.34 -17.54 10.52
CA GLU A 52 3.80 -17.77 10.56
C GLU A 52 4.60 -16.47 10.54
N HIS A 53 3.95 -15.33 10.32
CA HIS A 53 4.62 -14.04 10.37
C HIS A 53 5.01 -13.72 11.82
N PRO A 54 6.27 -13.36 12.13
CA PRO A 54 6.70 -13.05 13.51
C PRO A 54 5.88 -11.94 14.18
N ALA A 55 5.32 -11.02 13.39
CA ALA A 55 4.44 -9.97 13.89
C ALA A 55 2.99 -10.43 14.18
N TYR A 56 2.61 -11.67 13.88
CA TYR A 56 1.27 -12.17 14.17
C TYR A 56 1.07 -12.26 15.70
N GLY A 57 0.05 -11.56 16.21
CA GLY A 57 -0.27 -11.58 17.64
C GLY A 57 0.62 -10.71 18.54
N ILE A 58 1.48 -9.85 17.99
CA ILE A 58 2.35 -8.94 18.80
C ILE A 58 1.55 -8.02 19.75
N TRP A 59 0.28 -7.80 19.46
CA TRP A 59 -0.63 -6.97 20.27
C TRP A 59 -1.47 -7.79 21.26
N LYS A 60 -1.44 -9.13 21.20
CA LYS A 60 -2.35 -10.00 21.97
C LYS A 60 -2.22 -9.81 23.48
N ASN A 61 -1.01 -9.59 23.96
CA ASN A 61 -0.70 -9.50 25.40
C ASN A 61 -0.31 -8.06 25.81
N ARG A 62 -0.73 -7.05 25.03
CA ARG A 62 -0.38 -5.65 25.26
C ARG A 62 -1.53 -4.90 25.91
N ASP A 63 -1.55 -4.94 27.24
CA ASP A 63 -2.53 -4.21 28.05
C ASP A 63 -2.35 -2.68 27.99
N ASP A 64 -1.14 -2.22 27.66
CA ASP A 64 -0.78 -0.80 27.53
C ASP A 64 -1.48 -0.12 26.33
N MET A 65 -2.01 -0.90 25.39
CA MET A 65 -2.66 -0.42 24.17
C MET A 65 -4.16 -0.72 24.12
N LYS A 66 -4.80 -1.04 25.25
CA LYS A 66 -6.27 -1.26 25.33
C LYS A 66 -7.07 -0.09 24.75
N ASN A 67 -6.60 1.14 24.97
CA ASN A 67 -7.13 2.34 24.34
C ASN A 67 -6.18 2.83 23.24
N VAL A 68 -6.48 2.46 21.99
CA VAL A 68 -5.68 2.83 20.81
C VAL A 68 -5.55 4.35 20.68
N GLY A 69 -6.62 5.10 20.96
CA GLY A 69 -6.64 6.56 20.82
C GLY A 69 -5.69 7.25 21.79
N GLU A 70 -5.74 6.89 23.07
CA GLU A 70 -4.84 7.44 24.09
C GLU A 70 -3.39 7.03 23.85
N TYR A 71 -3.16 5.77 23.48
CA TYR A 71 -1.82 5.28 23.20
C TYR A 71 -1.15 6.05 22.04
N VAL A 72 -1.88 6.26 20.94
CA VAL A 72 -1.38 7.04 19.79
C VAL A 72 -1.17 8.50 20.16
N ARG A 73 -2.05 9.11 20.97
CA ARG A 73 -1.84 10.48 21.48
C ARG A 73 -0.58 10.59 22.33
N LYS A 74 -0.32 9.62 23.22
CA LYS A 74 0.90 9.57 24.03
C LYS A 74 2.15 9.47 23.16
N LEU A 75 2.15 8.62 22.13
CA LEU A 75 3.27 8.52 21.18
C LEU A 75 3.51 9.80 20.38
N ARG A 76 2.46 10.55 20.06
CA ARG A 76 2.53 11.82 19.34
C ARG A 76 2.85 13.00 20.24
N LYS A 77 2.83 12.83 21.57
CA LYS A 77 3.25 13.89 22.49
C LYS A 77 4.73 14.16 22.21
N GLY A 78 5.05 15.42 21.88
CA GLY A 78 6.44 15.84 21.73
C GLY A 78 7.23 15.52 23.00
N ARG A 79 8.54 15.34 22.87
CA ARG A 79 9.44 15.27 24.03
C ARG A 79 9.58 16.70 24.56
N ILE A 80 8.67 17.09 25.43
CA ILE A 80 8.80 18.33 26.18
C ILE A 80 9.54 17.94 27.47
N ASP A 81 10.85 18.20 27.48
CA ASP A 81 11.65 18.27 28.70
C ASP A 81 11.48 19.70 29.26
N ASP A 82 10.39 19.94 30.00
CA ASP A 82 10.27 21.17 30.80
C ASP A 82 11.09 20.96 32.08
N LEU A 83 12.30 21.52 32.09
CA LEU A 83 13.15 21.73 33.27
C LEU A 83 12.67 22.94 34.08
#